data_AF-A0A4P2QA48-F1
#
_entry.id   AF-A0A4P2QA48-F1
#
_cell.length_a   1.000
_cell.length_b   1.000
_cell.length_c   1.000
_cell.angle_alpha   90.00
_cell.angle_beta   90.00
_cell.angle_gamma   90.00
#
_symmetry.space_group_name_H-M   'P 1'
#
loop_
_entity.id
_entity.type
_entity.pdbx_description
1 polymer ?
#
loop_
_entity_poly.entity_id
_entity_poly.type
_entity_poly.pdbx_seq_one_letter_code
_entity_poly.pdbx_strand_id
1 'polypeptide(L)'
;MAEPYTIRIYVPAGDPEGVKIVDRFNWTGVGVAFPRILWPEIAARSEFTRAGVYILTGTEEGSADDLPTIYVGQGDGVGERIKAHYAEKVFWEWGYAFVSSNSSLNRAHITWLEYALLERARNAGRCHLNNANAPREPGLTEAEKADTEGFLGELLRILPLLGVRVFEKPVPIASSSTPRAAAVSVSQIDERDTIIVPAQEDGFRDVFLGENCWYAIRISGGMLTRIKHIAAYQTAPVSAITHYAPVRAIEPYGDEGKYRLIFSEPAKPLGPIPFANAPTGCMQGPPRAGPSCSSMRAGRSSTGGRSTSTRDGGTSSAYLESTRLRSSRPPNPGAAARGGRDSARTARRLSAS
;
A
#
# COMPACT_ATOMS: atom_id res chain seq x y z
N MET A 1 -20.07 4.37 -26.56
CA MET A 1 -20.13 2.91 -26.32
C MET A 1 -18.78 2.46 -25.79
N ALA A 2 -18.63 1.23 -25.29
CA ALA A 2 -17.30 0.68 -25.00
C ALA A 2 -16.68 0.18 -26.32
N GLU A 3 -15.50 0.68 -26.67
CA GLU A 3 -14.79 0.32 -27.89
C GLU A 3 -13.75 -0.76 -27.58
N PRO A 4 -13.59 -1.80 -28.42
CA PRO A 4 -12.49 -2.74 -28.28
C PRO A 4 -11.16 -2.05 -28.59
N TYR A 5 -10.11 -2.37 -27.84
CA TYR A 5 -8.76 -1.86 -28.06
C TYR A 5 -7.70 -2.90 -27.73
N THR A 6 -6.54 -2.76 -28.35
CA THR A 6 -5.34 -3.56 -28.09
C THR A 6 -4.28 -2.67 -27.47
N ILE A 7 -3.73 -3.10 -26.34
CA ILE A 7 -2.54 -2.50 -25.72
C ILE A 7 -1.41 -3.52 -25.80
N ARG A 8 -0.20 -3.06 -26.13
CA ARG A 8 1.02 -3.85 -26.11
C ARG A 8 1.80 -3.49 -24.85
N ILE A 9 2.01 -4.47 -23.98
CA ILE A 9 2.89 -4.35 -22.82
C ILE A 9 4.17 -5.13 -23.13
N TYR A 10 5.31 -4.45 -23.08
CA TYR A 10 6.64 -5.02 -23.23
C TYR A 10 7.37 -4.94 -21.89
N VAL A 11 7.92 -6.06 -21.42
CA VAL A 11 8.59 -6.18 -20.12
C VAL A 11 10.07 -6.51 -20.40
N PRO A 12 10.98 -5.51 -20.44
CA PRO A 12 12.33 -5.71 -21.00
C PRO A 12 13.23 -6.66 -20.18
N ALA A 13 12.91 -6.84 -18.89
CA ALA A 13 13.65 -7.71 -17.97
C ALA A 13 12.99 -9.08 -17.74
N GLY A 14 11.84 -9.35 -18.37
CA GLY A 14 11.03 -10.55 -18.11
C GLY A 14 10.28 -10.55 -16.77
N ASP A 15 10.73 -9.81 -15.77
CA ASP A 15 10.08 -9.66 -14.46
C ASP A 15 8.74 -8.89 -14.56
N PRO A 16 7.58 -9.51 -14.26
CA PRO A 16 6.28 -8.85 -14.31
C PRO A 16 6.14 -7.72 -13.28
N GLU A 17 6.91 -7.70 -12.19
CA GLU A 17 6.92 -6.62 -11.19
C GLU A 17 8.03 -5.58 -11.43
N GLY A 18 8.82 -5.77 -12.48
CA GLY A 18 9.80 -4.82 -12.95
C GLY A 18 9.21 -3.76 -13.88
N VAL A 19 10.02 -3.33 -14.84
CA VAL A 19 9.70 -2.22 -15.74
C VAL A 19 8.80 -2.67 -16.88
N LYS A 20 7.68 -1.97 -17.09
CA LYS A 20 6.64 -2.29 -18.07
C LYS A 20 6.49 -1.10 -19.03
N ILE A 21 6.93 -1.28 -20.29
CA ILE A 21 6.75 -0.29 -21.37
C ILE A 21 5.42 -0.59 -22.05
N VAL A 22 4.58 0.42 -22.23
CA VAL A 22 3.22 0.27 -22.74
C VAL A 22 3.00 1.19 -23.93
N ASP A 23 2.55 0.62 -25.04
CA ASP A 23 2.11 1.39 -26.21
C ASP A 23 0.82 0.81 -26.82
N ARG A 24 0.27 1.54 -27.79
CA ARG A 24 -0.95 1.19 -28.50
C ARG A 24 -0.80 1.55 -29.98
N PHE A 25 -1.27 0.67 -30.86
CA PHE A 25 -1.31 0.95 -32.30
C PHE A 25 -2.19 2.17 -32.60
N ASN A 26 -1.69 3.08 -33.45
CA ASN A 26 -2.26 4.40 -33.75
C ASN A 26 -2.34 5.40 -32.56
N TRP A 27 -1.62 5.16 -31.46
CA TRP A 27 -1.42 6.18 -30.41
C TRP A 27 0.01 6.74 -30.47
N THR A 28 0.17 8.04 -30.24
CA THR A 28 1.48 8.71 -30.26
C THR A 28 2.21 8.66 -28.91
N GLY A 29 1.55 8.20 -27.85
CA GLY A 29 2.16 8.08 -26.51
C GLY A 29 2.92 6.77 -26.30
N VAL A 30 3.85 6.83 -25.33
CA VAL A 30 4.48 5.66 -24.70
C VAL A 30 4.35 5.83 -23.19
N GLY A 31 3.78 4.83 -22.53
CA GLY A 31 3.79 4.69 -21.08
C GLY A 31 5.00 3.87 -20.61
N VAL A 32 5.59 4.24 -19.47
CA VAL A 32 6.65 3.47 -18.80
C VAL A 32 6.32 3.39 -17.32
N ALA A 33 5.92 2.21 -16.85
CA ALA A 33 5.73 1.88 -15.44
C ALA A 33 7.01 1.27 -14.87
N PHE A 34 7.41 1.65 -13.66
CA PHE A 34 8.60 1.13 -13.01
C PHE A 34 8.52 1.23 -11.48
N PRO A 35 9.05 0.25 -10.73
CA PRO A 35 9.31 0.42 -9.31
C PRO A 35 10.51 1.35 -9.09
N ARG A 36 10.48 2.15 -8.02
CA ARG A 36 11.48 3.17 -7.69
C ARG A 36 12.90 2.63 -7.63
N ILE A 37 13.09 1.40 -7.12
CA ILE A 37 14.40 0.76 -6.98
C ILE A 37 15.15 0.62 -8.32
N LEU A 38 14.42 0.46 -9.44
CA LEU A 38 15.00 0.34 -10.79
C LEU A 38 15.23 1.70 -11.47
N TRP A 39 14.88 2.82 -10.82
CA TRP A 39 15.08 4.16 -11.40
C TRP A 39 16.52 4.43 -11.87
N PRO A 40 17.58 4.12 -11.10
CA PRO A 40 18.96 4.38 -11.53
C PRO A 40 19.37 3.64 -12.81
N GLU A 41 18.82 2.44 -13.04
CA GLU A 41 19.11 1.61 -14.21
C GLU A 41 18.41 2.12 -15.48
N ILE A 42 17.18 2.63 -15.34
CA ILE A 42 16.36 3.07 -16.48
C ILE A 42 16.46 4.56 -16.79
N ALA A 43 17.00 5.40 -15.91
CA ALA A 43 17.07 6.85 -16.08
C ALA A 43 17.75 7.28 -17.39
N ALA A 44 18.61 6.44 -17.96
CA ALA A 44 19.29 6.66 -19.25
C ALA A 44 18.42 6.37 -20.50
N ARG A 45 17.16 5.89 -20.35
CA ARG A 45 16.29 5.58 -21.49
C ARG A 45 15.82 6.83 -22.22
N SER A 46 15.75 6.71 -23.55
CA SER A 46 15.34 7.77 -24.49
C SER A 46 13.92 8.28 -24.26
N GLU A 47 13.11 7.53 -23.53
CA GLU A 47 11.73 7.83 -23.19
C GLU A 47 11.68 8.93 -22.13
N PHE A 48 12.57 8.92 -21.14
CA PHE A 48 12.59 9.91 -20.06
C PHE A 48 13.16 11.28 -20.47
N THR A 49 13.86 11.36 -21.61
CA THR A 49 14.35 12.63 -22.17
C THR A 49 13.30 13.40 -22.97
N ARG A 50 12.04 12.92 -23.03
CA ARG A 50 10.96 13.48 -23.86
C ARG A 50 9.95 14.25 -23.02
N ALA A 51 9.21 15.12 -23.69
CA ALA A 51 8.10 15.87 -23.11
C ALA A 51 6.94 14.94 -22.74
N GLY A 52 6.39 15.14 -21.54
CA GLY A 52 5.27 14.35 -21.05
C GLY A 52 4.87 14.67 -19.62
N VAL A 53 4.04 13.79 -19.07
CA VAL A 53 3.59 13.79 -17.67
C VAL A 53 4.08 12.54 -16.96
N TYR A 54 4.19 12.59 -15.64
CA TYR A 54 4.51 11.43 -14.82
C TYR A 54 3.70 11.44 -13.52
N ILE A 55 3.46 10.24 -13.00
CA ILE A 55 2.67 10.00 -11.79
C ILE A 55 3.53 9.12 -10.88
N LEU A 56 3.76 9.56 -9.65
CA LEU A 56 4.43 8.80 -8.60
C LEU A 56 3.39 8.36 -7.57
N THR A 57 3.44 7.11 -7.12
CA THR A 57 2.49 6.54 -6.15
C THR A 57 3.20 5.73 -5.07
N GLY A 58 2.65 5.76 -3.85
CA GLY A 58 3.03 4.88 -2.75
C GLY A 58 2.12 5.11 -1.54
N THR A 59 2.46 4.51 -0.40
CA THR A 59 1.78 4.76 0.89
C THR A 59 2.64 5.65 1.78
N GLU A 60 2.01 6.63 2.43
CA GLU A 60 2.68 7.54 3.35
C GLU A 60 2.42 7.10 4.80
N GLU A 61 3.47 6.75 5.53
CA GLU A 61 3.37 6.20 6.89
C GLU A 61 2.63 7.18 7.82
N GLY A 62 1.48 6.76 8.35
CA GLY A 62 0.64 7.55 9.24
C GLY A 62 -0.65 8.11 8.63
N SER A 63 -0.96 7.86 7.35
CA SER A 63 -2.30 8.12 6.80
C SER A 63 -3.34 7.19 7.43
N ALA A 64 -4.42 7.72 7.98
CA ALA A 64 -5.42 6.94 8.73
C ALA A 64 -6.39 6.10 7.86
N ASP A 65 -6.51 6.42 6.57
CA ASP A 65 -7.61 5.97 5.71
C ASP A 65 -7.20 4.92 4.65
N ASP A 66 -6.01 4.31 4.74
CA ASP A 66 -5.41 3.39 3.75
C ASP A 66 -5.32 3.91 2.29
N LEU A 67 -5.65 5.18 2.02
CA LEU A 67 -5.64 5.76 0.68
C LEU A 67 -4.21 6.08 0.21
N PRO A 68 -3.81 5.65 -1.01
CA PRO A 68 -2.45 5.87 -1.51
C PRO A 68 -2.16 7.36 -1.73
N THR A 69 -0.95 7.77 -1.39
CA THR A 69 -0.41 9.09 -1.72
C THR A 69 0.09 9.09 -3.15
N ILE A 70 -0.38 10.05 -3.94
CA ILE A 70 0.07 10.25 -5.32
C ILE A 70 0.62 11.67 -5.52
N TYR A 71 1.54 11.78 -6.47
CA TYR A 71 2.06 13.04 -6.98
C TYR A 71 2.03 13.01 -8.51
N VAL A 72 1.47 14.03 -9.14
CA VAL A 72 1.47 14.20 -10.60
C VAL A 72 2.43 15.34 -10.94
N GLY A 73 3.20 15.20 -12.01
CA GLY A 73 4.05 16.27 -12.51
C GLY A 73 4.24 16.20 -14.02
N GLN A 74 4.86 17.25 -14.56
CA GLN A 74 5.21 17.35 -15.99
C GLN A 74 6.64 17.81 -16.20
N GLY A 75 7.13 17.62 -17.43
CA GLY A 75 8.35 18.26 -17.89
C GLY A 75 8.59 18.05 -19.38
N ASP A 76 9.26 19.02 -20.02
CA ASP A 76 9.76 18.92 -21.39
C ASP A 76 10.84 17.80 -21.53
N GLY A 77 11.40 17.35 -20.40
CA GLY A 77 12.10 16.07 -20.23
C GLY A 77 11.80 15.52 -18.83
N VAL A 78 10.97 14.48 -18.72
CA VAL A 78 10.45 14.00 -17.43
C VAL A 78 11.52 13.41 -16.50
N GLY A 79 12.64 12.89 -17.05
CA GLY A 79 13.66 12.16 -16.31
C GLY A 79 14.38 12.98 -15.23
N GLU A 80 14.79 14.21 -15.53
CA GLU A 80 15.45 15.06 -14.52
C GLU A 80 14.49 15.47 -13.39
N ARG A 81 13.17 15.52 -13.66
CA ARG A 81 12.15 15.74 -12.62
C ARG A 81 11.98 14.52 -11.70
N ILE A 82 11.87 13.33 -12.29
CA ILE A 82 11.78 12.07 -11.54
C ILE A 82 13.07 11.85 -10.71
N LYS A 83 14.23 12.17 -11.26
CA LYS A 83 15.55 12.12 -10.59
C LYS A 83 15.65 13.07 -9.38
N ALA A 84 15.11 14.29 -9.47
CA ALA A 84 14.99 15.17 -8.31
C ALA A 84 14.10 14.53 -7.22
N HIS A 85 12.92 14.04 -7.59
CA HIS A 85 12.01 13.40 -6.64
C HIS A 85 12.48 12.03 -6.13
N TYR A 86 13.39 11.34 -6.81
CA TYR A 86 14.07 10.15 -6.30
C TYR A 86 14.93 10.46 -5.06
N ALA A 87 15.60 11.63 -5.07
CA ALA A 87 16.43 12.12 -3.98
C ALA A 87 15.61 12.86 -2.90
N GLU A 88 14.61 13.65 -3.28
CA GLU A 88 13.83 14.51 -2.37
C GLU A 88 12.64 13.81 -1.69
N LYS A 89 11.98 12.86 -2.36
CA LYS A 89 10.69 12.30 -1.92
C LYS A 89 10.82 10.82 -1.61
N VAL A 90 10.49 10.42 -0.37
CA VAL A 90 10.67 9.04 0.10
C VAL A 90 9.39 8.20 -0.01
N PHE A 91 8.19 8.79 0.00
CA PHE A 91 6.91 8.04 0.06
C PHE A 91 6.58 7.18 -1.17
N TRP A 92 7.20 7.42 -2.32
CA TRP A 92 6.81 6.78 -3.58
C TRP A 92 7.56 5.47 -3.82
N GLU A 93 6.82 4.47 -4.30
CA GLU A 93 7.29 3.12 -4.58
C GLU A 93 7.25 2.81 -6.07
N TRP A 94 6.28 3.39 -6.79
CA TRP A 94 6.06 3.20 -8.22
C TRP A 94 6.00 4.53 -8.96
N GLY A 95 6.57 4.55 -10.17
CA GLY A 95 6.50 5.65 -11.11
C GLY A 95 5.88 5.23 -12.44
N TYR A 96 5.08 6.12 -13.02
CA TYR A 96 4.41 5.94 -14.31
C TYR A 96 4.65 7.19 -15.16
N ALA A 97 5.55 7.12 -16.14
CA ALA A 97 5.79 8.20 -17.09
C ALA A 97 4.97 7.98 -18.37
N PHE A 98 4.41 9.06 -18.92
CA PHE A 98 3.67 9.06 -20.19
C PHE A 98 4.20 10.19 -21.07
N VAL A 99 4.87 9.81 -22.16
CA VAL A 99 5.62 10.72 -23.03
C VAL A 99 5.19 10.60 -24.48
N SER A 100 5.38 11.65 -25.27
CA SER A 100 5.16 11.59 -26.73
C SER A 100 6.31 10.87 -27.44
N SER A 101 5.98 10.03 -28.41
CA SER A 101 6.95 9.38 -29.30
C SER A 101 7.43 10.26 -30.45
N ASN A 102 6.64 11.26 -30.84
CA ASN A 102 6.83 12.08 -32.04
C ASN A 102 6.76 13.60 -31.77
N SER A 103 6.99 14.02 -30.52
CA SER A 103 6.95 15.43 -30.08
C SER A 103 5.59 16.13 -30.24
N SER A 104 4.48 15.37 -30.27
CA SER A 104 3.09 15.88 -30.30
C SER A 104 2.66 16.65 -29.04
N LEU A 105 3.40 16.52 -27.93
CA LEU A 105 3.11 17.21 -26.68
C LEU A 105 3.99 18.46 -26.56
N ASN A 106 3.35 19.63 -26.65
CA ASN A 106 3.99 20.91 -26.32
C ASN A 106 3.82 21.22 -24.81
N ARG A 107 4.46 22.29 -24.35
CA ARG A 107 4.44 22.70 -22.93
C ARG A 107 3.04 23.05 -22.40
N ALA A 108 2.13 23.52 -23.25
CA ALA A 108 0.74 23.77 -22.88
C ALA A 108 -0.04 22.45 -22.75
N HIS A 109 0.17 21.49 -23.67
CA HIS A 109 -0.43 20.15 -23.60
C HIS A 109 -0.04 19.43 -22.30
N ILE A 110 1.24 19.40 -21.93
CA ILE A 110 1.68 18.72 -20.69
C ILE A 110 1.20 19.44 -19.41
N THR A 111 1.07 20.77 -19.45
CA THR A 111 0.49 21.54 -18.33
C THR A 111 -1.02 21.29 -18.21
N TRP A 112 -1.73 21.14 -19.33
CA TRP A 112 -3.15 20.79 -19.34
C TRP A 112 -3.38 19.34 -18.86
N LEU A 113 -2.53 18.40 -19.26
CA LEU A 113 -2.56 17.01 -18.76
C LEU A 113 -2.32 16.96 -17.24
N GLU A 114 -1.37 17.73 -16.71
CA GLU A 114 -1.13 17.86 -15.27
C GLU A 114 -2.37 18.42 -14.55
N TYR A 115 -2.97 19.50 -15.08
CA TYR A 115 -4.22 20.07 -14.57
C TYR A 115 -5.36 19.04 -14.54
N ALA A 116 -5.66 18.41 -15.66
CA ALA A 116 -6.78 17.48 -15.81
C ALA A 116 -6.60 16.20 -14.98
N LEU A 117 -5.38 15.70 -14.82
CA LEU A 117 -5.09 14.57 -13.91
C LEU A 117 -5.31 14.95 -12.44
N LEU A 118 -4.85 16.12 -12.00
CA LEU A 118 -5.02 16.59 -10.62
C LEU A 118 -6.49 16.91 -10.29
N GLU A 119 -7.22 17.53 -11.22
CA GLU A 119 -8.67 17.74 -11.11
C GLU A 119 -9.42 16.41 -11.03
N ARG A 120 -9.05 15.43 -11.88
CA ARG A 120 -9.69 14.11 -11.88
C ARG A 120 -9.40 13.30 -10.62
N ALA A 121 -8.19 13.39 -10.05
CA ALA A 121 -7.85 12.78 -8.76
C ALA A 121 -8.68 13.38 -7.61
N ARG A 122 -8.79 14.72 -7.55
CA ARG A 122 -9.64 15.43 -6.57
C ARG A 122 -11.11 14.99 -6.69
N ASN A 123 -11.63 14.94 -7.90
CA ASN A 123 -13.01 14.54 -8.19
C ASN A 123 -13.29 13.04 -8.00
N ALA A 124 -12.25 12.19 -7.89
CA ALA A 124 -12.39 10.78 -7.56
C ALA A 124 -12.36 10.53 -6.05
N GLY A 125 -11.55 11.27 -5.30
CA GLY A 125 -11.43 11.15 -3.83
C GLY A 125 -10.79 9.85 -3.35
N ARG A 126 -9.99 9.17 -4.19
CA ARG A 126 -9.41 7.84 -3.93
C ARG A 126 -7.92 7.85 -3.58
N CYS A 127 -7.36 9.01 -3.24
CA CYS A 127 -5.92 9.20 -3.02
C CYS A 127 -5.61 10.51 -2.28
N HIS A 128 -4.51 10.52 -1.53
CA HIS A 128 -3.91 11.74 -1.01
C HIS A 128 -3.06 12.42 -2.09
N LEU A 129 -3.17 13.76 -2.24
CA LEU A 129 -2.41 14.52 -3.24
C LEU A 129 -1.23 15.26 -2.61
N ASN A 130 -0.02 14.82 -2.91
CA ASN A 130 1.24 15.45 -2.46
C ASN A 130 1.65 16.67 -3.33
N ASN A 131 0.73 17.17 -4.17
CA ASN A 131 0.93 18.36 -5.01
C ASN A 131 0.60 19.64 -4.23
N ALA A 132 1.63 20.32 -3.74
CA ALA A 132 1.51 21.57 -2.95
C ALA A 132 0.75 22.69 -3.68
N ASN A 133 0.82 22.75 -5.01
CA ASN A 133 0.03 23.62 -5.86
C ASN A 133 -0.61 22.80 -6.99
N ALA A 134 -1.78 23.24 -7.46
CA ALA A 134 -2.29 22.82 -8.77
C ALA A 134 -1.96 23.89 -9.82
N PRO A 135 -1.62 23.52 -11.06
CA PRO A 135 -1.64 24.46 -12.18
C PRO A 135 -3.06 24.99 -12.41
N ARG A 136 -3.16 26.12 -13.12
CA ARG A 136 -4.43 26.57 -13.72
C ARG A 136 -4.58 25.93 -15.09
N GLU A 137 -5.81 25.76 -15.58
CA GLU A 137 -6.03 25.33 -16.96
C GLU A 137 -5.34 26.32 -17.92
N PRO A 138 -4.40 25.86 -18.79
CA PRO A 138 -3.81 26.71 -19.81
C PRO A 138 -4.80 26.94 -20.96
N GLY A 139 -4.73 28.11 -21.59
CA GLY A 139 -5.49 28.38 -22.82
C GLY A 139 -4.95 27.55 -23.98
N LEU A 140 -5.69 26.53 -24.38
CA LEU A 140 -5.50 25.77 -25.62
C LEU A 140 -6.56 26.17 -26.64
N THR A 141 -6.29 25.98 -27.93
CA THR A 141 -7.34 25.99 -28.96
C THR A 141 -8.25 24.76 -28.83
N GLU A 142 -9.43 24.81 -29.44
CA GLU A 142 -10.39 23.69 -29.45
C GLU A 142 -9.78 22.40 -30.02
N ALA A 143 -8.97 22.52 -31.09
CA ALA A 143 -8.27 21.39 -31.71
C ALA A 143 -7.18 20.81 -30.79
N GLU A 144 -6.28 21.65 -30.24
CA GLU A 144 -5.25 21.21 -29.30
C GLU A 144 -5.84 20.57 -28.04
N LYS A 145 -6.98 21.09 -27.56
CA LYS A 145 -7.71 20.51 -26.42
C LYS A 145 -8.31 19.15 -26.78
N ALA A 146 -8.93 18.99 -27.96
CA ALA A 146 -9.45 17.70 -28.41
C ALA A 146 -8.35 16.64 -28.58
N ASP A 147 -7.20 17.01 -29.17
CA ASP A 147 -6.03 16.11 -29.29
C ASP A 147 -5.48 15.70 -27.91
N THR A 148 -5.39 16.66 -26.99
CA THR A 148 -4.88 16.42 -25.62
C THR A 148 -5.88 15.62 -24.76
N GLU A 149 -7.18 15.83 -24.94
CA GLU A 149 -8.24 14.99 -24.35
C GLU A 149 -8.20 13.56 -24.88
N GLY A 150 -7.91 13.37 -26.18
CA GLY A 150 -7.67 12.06 -26.77
C GLY A 150 -6.46 11.35 -26.14
N PHE A 151 -5.33 12.06 -25.97
CA PHE A 151 -4.15 11.53 -25.29
C PHE A 151 -4.44 11.15 -23.83
N LEU A 152 -5.16 12.01 -23.10
CA LEU A 152 -5.59 11.76 -21.72
C LEU A 152 -6.52 10.53 -21.63
N GLY A 153 -7.42 10.36 -22.60
CA GLY A 153 -8.32 9.20 -22.69
C GLY A 153 -7.57 7.86 -22.78
N GLU A 154 -6.51 7.79 -23.57
CA GLU A 154 -5.66 6.59 -23.69
C GLU A 154 -4.81 6.35 -22.44
N LEU A 155 -4.19 7.40 -21.88
CA LEU A 155 -3.46 7.34 -20.61
C LEU A 155 -4.35 6.75 -19.49
N LEU A 156 -5.61 7.19 -19.41
CA LEU A 156 -6.59 6.72 -18.43
C LEU A 156 -7.17 5.33 -18.74
N ARG A 157 -7.09 4.85 -19.99
CA ARG A 157 -7.38 3.44 -20.35
C ARG A 157 -6.23 2.52 -19.90
N ILE A 158 -4.99 2.99 -19.95
CA ILE A 158 -3.77 2.24 -19.58
C ILE A 158 -3.60 2.13 -18.06
N LEU A 159 -3.78 3.22 -17.30
CA LEU A 159 -3.49 3.26 -15.85
C LEU A 159 -4.14 2.13 -15.01
N PRO A 160 -5.43 1.77 -15.18
CA PRO A 160 -6.06 0.69 -14.41
C PRO A 160 -5.48 -0.71 -14.68
N LEU A 161 -4.85 -0.92 -15.83
CA LEU A 161 -4.17 -2.17 -16.21
C LEU A 161 -2.75 -2.25 -15.61
N LEU A 162 -2.19 -1.10 -15.25
CA LEU A 162 -0.95 -0.96 -14.47
C LEU A 162 -1.21 -0.92 -12.94
N GLY A 163 -2.46 -1.15 -12.51
CA GLY A 163 -2.88 -1.15 -11.09
C GLY A 163 -3.40 0.20 -10.57
N VAL A 164 -3.22 1.30 -11.31
CA VAL A 164 -3.54 2.65 -10.85
C VAL A 164 -4.99 3.00 -11.12
N ARG A 165 -5.84 2.90 -10.09
CA ARG A 165 -7.30 3.14 -10.16
C ARG A 165 -7.77 4.45 -9.51
N VAL A 166 -6.86 5.28 -9.06
CA VAL A 166 -7.15 6.54 -8.33
C VAL A 166 -7.90 7.59 -9.17
N PHE A 167 -7.83 7.51 -10.51
CA PHE A 167 -8.51 8.43 -11.45
C PHE A 167 -9.85 7.88 -12.00
N GLU A 168 -10.28 6.70 -11.54
CA GLU A 168 -11.61 6.18 -11.81
C GLU A 168 -12.62 6.88 -10.89
N LYS A 169 -13.69 7.45 -11.47
CA LYS A 169 -14.82 7.94 -10.66
C LYS A 169 -15.39 6.76 -9.86
N PRO A 170 -15.76 6.94 -8.58
CA PRO A 170 -16.55 5.96 -7.86
C PRO A 170 -17.83 5.67 -8.66
N VAL A 171 -17.95 4.46 -9.20
CA VAL A 171 -19.25 3.96 -9.65
C VAL A 171 -20.01 3.63 -8.38
N PRO A 172 -21.11 4.33 -8.04
CA PRO A 172 -21.91 3.94 -6.89
C PRO A 172 -22.48 2.56 -7.21
N ILE A 173 -21.94 1.53 -6.55
CA ILE A 173 -22.63 0.25 -6.43
C ILE A 173 -23.89 0.59 -5.66
N ALA A 174 -25.01 0.75 -6.36
CA ALA A 174 -26.28 1.08 -5.75
C ALA A 174 -26.72 -0.12 -4.91
N SER A 175 -26.35 -0.10 -3.63
CA SER A 175 -26.80 -1.05 -2.62
C SER A 175 -28.31 -0.93 -2.49
N SER A 176 -29.02 -1.63 -3.36
CA SER A 176 -30.47 -1.71 -3.40
C SER A 176 -30.95 -2.56 -2.23
N SER A 177 -30.87 -2.00 -1.03
CA SER A 177 -31.42 -2.51 0.23
C SER A 177 -32.96 -2.47 0.26
N THR A 178 -33.57 -2.88 -0.85
CA THR A 178 -34.97 -3.24 -0.96
C THR A 178 -35.03 -4.77 -0.90
N PRO A 179 -35.53 -5.39 0.18
CA PRO A 179 -35.69 -6.84 0.27
C PRO A 179 -36.85 -7.31 -0.63
N ARG A 180 -36.63 -7.27 -1.95
CA ARG A 180 -37.60 -7.71 -2.95
C ARG A 180 -37.62 -9.24 -3.00
N ALA A 181 -38.52 -9.83 -2.22
CA ALA A 181 -38.82 -11.26 -2.26
C ALA A 181 -39.42 -11.64 -3.64
N ALA A 182 -38.56 -11.99 -4.60
CA ALA A 182 -38.95 -12.59 -5.88
C ALA A 182 -37.77 -13.36 -6.48
N ALA A 183 -38.01 -14.64 -6.84
CA ALA A 183 -37.16 -15.49 -7.69
C ALA A 183 -35.65 -15.51 -7.40
N VAL A 184 -35.20 -16.52 -6.64
CA VAL A 184 -33.78 -16.92 -6.60
C VAL A 184 -33.40 -17.54 -7.95
N SER A 185 -32.97 -16.71 -8.90
CA SER A 185 -32.24 -17.19 -10.08
C SER A 185 -30.85 -17.64 -9.62
N VAL A 186 -30.53 -18.92 -9.82
CA VAL A 186 -29.25 -19.52 -9.39
C VAL A 186 -28.13 -18.99 -10.30
N SER A 187 -27.57 -17.84 -9.91
CA SER A 187 -26.60 -17.06 -10.69
C SER A 187 -25.18 -17.27 -10.19
N GLN A 188 -24.54 -18.30 -10.74
CA GLN A 188 -23.10 -18.63 -10.62
C GLN A 188 -22.59 -18.83 -9.18
N ILE A 189 -22.29 -20.08 -8.84
CA ILE A 189 -21.59 -20.44 -7.61
C ILE A 189 -20.19 -19.82 -7.67
N ASP A 190 -19.89 -18.85 -6.80
CA ASP A 190 -18.53 -18.39 -6.54
C ASP A 190 -17.78 -19.56 -5.91
N GLU A 191 -16.85 -20.17 -6.66
CA GLU A 191 -16.37 -21.55 -6.44
C GLU A 191 -15.70 -21.81 -5.08
N ARG A 192 -15.44 -20.75 -4.28
CA ARG A 192 -14.71 -20.81 -3.00
C ARG A 192 -15.29 -19.84 -1.96
N ASP A 193 -16.58 -19.94 -1.68
CA ASP A 193 -17.27 -19.14 -0.65
C ASP A 193 -17.07 -19.65 0.80
N THR A 194 -16.48 -20.84 0.96
CA THR A 194 -16.40 -21.59 2.22
C THR A 194 -14.94 -21.76 2.67
N ILE A 195 -14.63 -21.39 3.92
CA ILE A 195 -13.33 -21.64 4.56
C ILE A 195 -13.39 -22.89 5.44
N ILE A 196 -12.43 -23.80 5.30
CA ILE A 196 -12.31 -24.99 6.16
C ILE A 196 -11.26 -24.71 7.23
N VAL A 197 -11.61 -24.93 8.51
CA VAL A 197 -10.68 -24.80 9.65
C VAL A 197 -10.42 -26.16 10.30
N PRO A 198 -9.15 -26.50 10.62
CA PRO A 198 -8.83 -27.68 11.42
C PRO A 198 -9.09 -27.38 12.90
N ALA A 199 -9.99 -28.15 13.51
CA ALA A 199 -10.38 -28.02 14.91
C ALA A 199 -9.99 -29.28 15.71
N GLN A 200 -9.25 -29.07 16.80
CA GLN A 200 -9.05 -30.05 17.87
C GLN A 200 -10.32 -30.16 18.73
N GLU A 201 -10.51 -31.25 19.47
CA GLU A 201 -11.75 -31.50 20.22
C GLU A 201 -12.12 -30.35 21.17
N ASP A 202 -11.19 -29.89 22.00
CA ASP A 202 -11.41 -28.81 22.98
C ASP A 202 -11.88 -27.52 22.29
N GLY A 203 -11.12 -27.06 21.29
CA GLY A 203 -11.46 -25.85 20.53
C GLY A 203 -12.75 -25.98 19.72
N PHE A 204 -13.07 -27.18 19.23
CA PHE A 204 -14.34 -27.44 18.56
C PHE A 204 -15.52 -27.30 19.54
N ARG A 205 -15.40 -27.86 20.75
CA ARG A 205 -16.48 -27.84 21.75
C ARG A 205 -16.66 -26.46 22.37
N ASP A 206 -15.58 -25.84 22.82
CA ASP A 206 -15.66 -24.60 23.60
C ASP A 206 -15.83 -23.37 22.69
N VAL A 207 -15.05 -23.27 21.60
CA VAL A 207 -15.00 -22.06 20.76
C VAL A 207 -15.96 -22.16 19.56
N PHE A 208 -15.96 -23.27 18.82
CA PHE A 208 -16.78 -23.40 17.61
C PHE A 208 -18.27 -23.63 17.93
N LEU A 209 -18.60 -24.43 18.95
CA LEU A 209 -19.97 -24.66 19.39
C LEU A 209 -20.42 -23.74 20.55
N GLY A 210 -19.54 -23.46 21.52
CA GLY A 210 -19.85 -22.59 22.66
C GLY A 210 -19.82 -21.10 22.32
N GLU A 211 -18.66 -20.56 21.97
CA GLU A 211 -18.51 -19.12 21.66
C GLU A 211 -19.05 -18.70 20.28
N ASN A 212 -19.38 -19.66 19.40
CA ASN A 212 -19.88 -19.42 18.04
C ASN A 212 -18.95 -18.50 17.22
N CYS A 213 -17.65 -18.73 17.35
CA CYS A 213 -16.62 -18.00 16.63
C CYS A 213 -15.40 -18.89 16.32
N TRP A 214 -14.40 -18.34 15.64
CA TRP A 214 -13.09 -18.98 15.50
C TRP A 214 -11.97 -17.94 15.42
N TYR A 215 -10.84 -18.20 16.10
CA TYR A 215 -9.75 -17.24 16.27
C TYR A 215 -8.52 -17.54 15.41
N ALA A 216 -7.66 -16.52 15.25
CA ALA A 216 -6.28 -16.63 14.76
C ALA A 216 -6.10 -17.24 13.35
N ILE A 217 -7.06 -17.06 12.44
CA ILE A 217 -6.93 -17.45 11.03
C ILE A 217 -6.08 -16.42 10.27
N ARG A 218 -5.22 -16.86 9.35
CA ARG A 218 -4.60 -15.98 8.34
C ARG A 218 -5.42 -16.07 7.06
N ILE A 219 -5.90 -14.94 6.55
CA ILE A 219 -6.75 -14.85 5.36
C ILE A 219 -6.15 -13.81 4.42
N SER A 220 -5.95 -14.18 3.15
CA SER A 220 -5.48 -13.22 2.12
C SER A 220 -6.57 -12.18 1.86
N GLY A 221 -6.21 -10.88 1.84
CA GLY A 221 -7.16 -9.76 1.83
C GLY A 221 -8.29 -9.87 0.78
N GLY A 222 -7.97 -10.33 -0.44
CA GLY A 222 -8.94 -10.52 -1.52
C GLY A 222 -10.00 -11.62 -1.31
N MET A 223 -9.92 -12.40 -0.22
CA MET A 223 -10.93 -13.40 0.19
C MET A 223 -11.83 -12.91 1.33
N LEU A 224 -11.45 -11.86 2.08
CA LEU A 224 -12.20 -11.37 3.25
C LEU A 224 -13.65 -11.00 2.92
N THR A 225 -13.91 -10.52 1.70
CA THR A 225 -15.24 -10.13 1.22
C THR A 225 -16.04 -11.26 0.56
N ARG A 226 -15.47 -12.47 0.43
CA ARG A 226 -16.10 -13.62 -0.27
C ARG A 226 -16.52 -14.76 0.65
N ILE A 227 -15.84 -14.91 1.79
CA ILE A 227 -16.12 -15.98 2.76
C ILE A 227 -17.51 -15.75 3.37
N LYS A 228 -18.45 -16.66 3.08
CA LYS A 228 -19.82 -16.67 3.62
C LYS A 228 -20.02 -17.79 4.64
N HIS A 229 -19.26 -18.87 4.49
CA HIS A 229 -19.40 -20.08 5.31
C HIS A 229 -18.05 -20.50 5.90
N ILE A 230 -18.08 -21.07 7.10
CA ILE A 230 -16.96 -21.73 7.75
C ILE A 230 -17.32 -23.18 8.07
N ALA A 231 -16.42 -24.13 7.81
CA ALA A 231 -16.61 -25.54 8.05
C ALA A 231 -15.52 -26.09 8.99
N ALA A 232 -15.92 -26.79 10.05
CA ALA A 232 -15.00 -27.42 10.99
C ALA A 232 -14.62 -28.83 10.52
N TYR A 233 -13.35 -28.99 10.14
CA TYR A 233 -12.69 -30.28 10.02
C TYR A 233 -12.23 -30.72 11.41
N GLN A 234 -12.85 -31.74 11.98
CA GLN A 234 -12.35 -32.35 13.21
C GLN A 234 -11.12 -33.18 12.88
N THR A 235 -10.06 -33.02 13.67
CA THR A 235 -8.83 -33.82 13.55
C THR A 235 -9.06 -35.28 14.00
N ALA A 236 -8.00 -36.08 14.09
CA ALA A 236 -8.09 -37.41 14.69
C ALA A 236 -8.72 -37.33 16.10
N PRO A 237 -9.64 -38.25 16.47
CA PRO A 237 -9.97 -39.49 15.76
C PRO A 237 -10.92 -39.33 14.56
N VAL A 238 -11.75 -38.28 14.50
CA VAL A 238 -12.88 -38.19 13.55
C VAL A 238 -12.45 -37.93 12.11
N SER A 239 -11.43 -37.08 11.90
CA SER A 239 -10.78 -36.86 10.59
C SER A 239 -11.72 -36.50 9.43
N ALA A 240 -12.78 -35.73 9.72
CA ALA A 240 -13.83 -35.38 8.75
C ALA A 240 -14.37 -33.97 8.97
N ILE A 241 -14.99 -33.40 7.93
CA ILE A 241 -15.83 -32.20 8.08
C ILE A 241 -17.15 -32.64 8.69
N THR A 242 -17.51 -32.05 9.83
CA THR A 242 -18.68 -32.47 10.62
C THR A 242 -19.72 -31.37 10.83
N HIS A 243 -19.31 -30.10 10.83
CA HIS A 243 -20.19 -28.97 11.12
C HIS A 243 -19.82 -27.78 10.26
N TYR A 244 -20.81 -26.94 9.96
CA TYR A 244 -20.62 -25.68 9.25
C TYR A 244 -21.47 -24.56 9.86
N ALA A 245 -21.00 -23.33 9.75
CA ALA A 245 -21.70 -22.14 10.22
C ALA A 245 -21.65 -21.02 9.16
N PRO A 246 -22.72 -20.22 9.01
CA PRO A 246 -22.67 -18.97 8.27
C PRO A 246 -21.87 -17.91 9.04
N VAL A 247 -21.01 -17.17 8.35
CA VAL A 247 -20.13 -16.13 8.92
C VAL A 247 -20.85 -14.78 8.90
N ARG A 248 -20.94 -14.12 10.06
CA ARG A 248 -21.52 -12.78 10.22
C ARG A 248 -20.51 -11.67 9.97
N ALA A 249 -19.30 -11.83 10.50
CA ALA A 249 -18.27 -10.81 10.51
C ALA A 249 -16.88 -11.43 10.56
N ILE A 250 -15.90 -10.73 9.97
CA ILE A 250 -14.49 -11.03 10.02
C ILE A 250 -13.78 -9.82 10.62
N GLU A 251 -13.16 -9.99 11.77
CA GLU A 251 -12.52 -8.92 12.54
C GLU A 251 -11.01 -9.20 12.68
N PRO A 252 -10.14 -8.18 12.71
CA PRO A 252 -8.74 -8.38 13.06
C PRO A 252 -8.60 -8.82 14.52
N TYR A 253 -7.65 -9.71 14.81
CA TYR A 253 -7.45 -10.32 16.13
C TYR A 253 -5.95 -10.40 16.48
N GLY A 254 -5.48 -9.42 17.25
CA GLY A 254 -4.09 -9.28 17.65
C GLY A 254 -3.17 -8.77 16.53
N ASP A 255 -1.92 -8.50 16.88
CA ASP A 255 -1.03 -7.62 16.10
C ASP A 255 -0.35 -8.28 14.87
N GLU A 256 -0.58 -9.58 14.65
CA GLU A 256 0.12 -10.38 13.61
C GLU A 256 -0.71 -10.65 12.33
N GLY A 257 -1.61 -9.74 11.92
CA GLY A 257 -2.41 -9.91 10.70
C GLY A 257 -3.31 -11.17 10.73
N LYS A 258 -3.82 -11.49 11.92
CA LYS A 258 -4.73 -12.61 12.19
C LYS A 258 -6.17 -12.12 12.25
N TYR A 259 -7.12 -12.99 11.96
CA TYR A 259 -8.55 -12.70 11.98
C TYR A 259 -9.34 -13.61 12.93
N ARG A 260 -10.41 -13.05 13.50
CA ARG A 260 -11.51 -13.76 14.16
C ARG A 260 -12.72 -13.79 13.23
N LEU A 261 -13.36 -14.95 13.11
CA LEU A 261 -14.65 -15.11 12.44
C LEU A 261 -15.74 -15.23 13.49
N ILE A 262 -16.82 -14.44 13.38
CA ILE A 262 -18.01 -14.52 14.24
C ILE A 262 -19.15 -15.11 13.42
N PHE A 263 -19.87 -16.10 13.94
CA PHE A 263 -20.93 -16.77 13.19
C PHE A 263 -22.27 -16.03 13.34
N SER A 264 -23.18 -16.16 12.37
CA SER A 264 -24.54 -15.59 12.49
C SER A 264 -25.55 -16.54 13.11
N GLU A 265 -25.27 -17.85 13.09
CA GLU A 265 -26.11 -18.91 13.62
C GLU A 265 -25.24 -20.00 14.26
N PRO A 266 -25.76 -20.77 15.24
CA PRO A 266 -25.06 -21.95 15.75
C PRO A 266 -24.71 -22.95 14.66
N ALA A 267 -23.54 -23.58 14.79
CA ALA A 267 -23.03 -24.47 13.76
C ALA A 267 -23.92 -25.69 13.55
N LYS A 268 -24.29 -25.92 12.30
CA LYS A 268 -25.21 -26.99 11.89
C LYS A 268 -24.42 -28.29 11.65
N PRO A 269 -24.85 -29.43 12.21
CA PRO A 269 -24.21 -30.71 11.95
C PRO A 269 -24.46 -31.15 10.50
N LEU A 270 -23.43 -31.72 9.90
CA LEU A 270 -23.46 -32.44 8.62
C LEU A 270 -23.18 -33.92 8.87
N GLY A 271 -23.70 -34.78 8.00
CA GLY A 271 -23.17 -36.15 7.91
C GLY A 271 -21.68 -36.09 7.56
N PRO A 272 -20.82 -36.95 8.15
CA PRO A 272 -19.38 -36.87 7.96
C PRO A 272 -19.04 -37.09 6.48
N ILE A 273 -18.56 -36.03 5.83
CA ILE A 273 -18.08 -36.11 4.44
C ILE A 273 -16.68 -36.74 4.50
N PRO A 274 -16.49 -37.97 3.97
CA PRO A 274 -15.20 -38.65 4.04
C PRO A 274 -14.17 -37.96 3.15
N PHE A 275 -12.91 -38.06 3.53
CA PHE A 275 -11.80 -37.66 2.69
C PHE A 275 -11.78 -38.55 1.42
N ALA A 276 -11.93 -37.93 0.25
CA ALA A 276 -11.87 -38.62 -1.04
C ALA A 276 -10.41 -39.00 -1.41
N ASN A 277 -10.16 -39.38 -2.67
CA ASN A 277 -8.85 -39.79 -3.20
C ASN A 277 -7.81 -38.65 -3.31
N ALA A 278 -7.67 -37.80 -2.29
CA ALA A 278 -6.62 -36.81 -2.20
C ALA A 278 -5.31 -37.42 -1.63
N PRO A 279 -4.11 -37.02 -2.11
CA PRO A 279 -2.85 -37.66 -1.71
C PRO A 279 -2.54 -37.56 -0.21
N THR A 280 -1.95 -38.63 0.33
CA THR A 280 -1.49 -38.70 1.72
C THR A 280 -0.40 -37.66 1.99
N GLY A 281 -0.77 -36.55 2.64
CA GLY A 281 0.14 -35.43 2.94
C GLY A 281 -0.49 -34.03 2.82
N CYS A 282 -1.68 -33.91 2.22
CA CYS A 282 -2.35 -32.61 2.09
C CYS A 282 -2.78 -32.01 3.45
N MET A 283 -2.40 -30.75 3.71
CA MET A 283 -2.75 -29.93 4.89
C MET A 283 -2.67 -30.64 6.26
N GLN A 284 -1.46 -31.04 6.66
CA GLN A 284 -1.09 -30.88 8.07
C GLN A 284 -0.63 -29.43 8.30
N GLY A 285 -1.30 -28.72 9.20
CA GLY A 285 -0.82 -27.43 9.69
C GLY A 285 0.52 -27.59 10.43
N PRO A 286 1.38 -26.55 10.47
CA PRO A 286 2.67 -26.65 11.15
C PRO A 286 2.46 -27.04 12.63
N PRO A 287 3.21 -28.01 13.18
CA PRO A 287 3.08 -28.41 14.57
C PRO A 287 3.34 -27.21 15.50
N ARG A 288 2.26 -26.65 16.09
CA ARG A 288 2.40 -25.71 17.19
C ARG A 288 2.90 -26.48 18.40
N ALA A 289 4.19 -26.38 18.68
CA ALA A 289 4.71 -26.62 20.02
C ALA A 289 3.99 -25.65 20.97
N GLY A 290 3.01 -26.16 21.72
CA GLY A 290 2.29 -25.35 22.70
C GLY A 290 3.23 -24.96 23.84
N PRO A 291 3.17 -23.72 24.37
CA PRO A 291 3.79 -23.42 25.64
C PRO A 291 3.17 -24.32 26.70
N SER A 292 3.98 -25.01 27.50
CA SER A 292 3.50 -26.00 28.45
C SER A 292 2.59 -25.37 29.50
N CYS A 293 1.37 -25.90 29.62
CA CYS A 293 0.42 -25.51 30.66
C CYS A 293 0.98 -25.89 32.04
N SER A 294 1.72 -24.96 32.64
CA SER A 294 2.37 -25.14 33.93
C SER A 294 1.40 -24.70 35.02
N SER A 295 0.96 -25.68 35.81
CA SER A 295 -0.17 -25.57 36.75
C SER A 295 -0.07 -24.40 37.73
N MET A 296 -1.22 -23.77 38.03
CA MET A 296 -1.38 -22.98 39.25
C MET A 296 -0.97 -23.80 40.50
N ARG A 297 -0.13 -23.22 41.36
CA ARG A 297 -0.10 -23.58 42.78
C ARG A 297 0.26 -22.37 43.63
N ALA A 298 -0.62 -21.99 44.56
CA ALA A 298 -0.39 -20.88 45.47
C ALA A 298 0.55 -21.29 46.62
N GLY A 299 1.41 -20.39 47.10
CA GLY A 299 2.30 -20.68 48.22
C GLY A 299 3.27 -19.58 48.66
N ARG A 300 2.80 -18.68 49.55
CA ARG A 300 3.56 -17.99 50.61
C ARG A 300 4.89 -17.27 50.29
N SER A 301 4.83 -15.95 50.46
CA SER A 301 5.82 -15.10 51.14
C SER A 301 6.90 -15.78 52.02
N SER A 302 8.16 -15.32 51.92
CA SER A 302 8.79 -14.51 52.99
C SER A 302 10.19 -13.95 52.66
N THR A 303 10.46 -12.82 53.31
CA THR A 303 11.70 -12.02 53.48
C THR A 303 13.09 -12.69 53.47
N GLY A 304 14.05 -12.01 52.81
CA GLY A 304 15.34 -11.64 53.42
C GLY A 304 16.58 -12.50 53.13
N GLY A 305 17.76 -11.87 53.14
CA GLY A 305 19.08 -12.54 53.03
C GLY A 305 20.21 -11.60 52.58
N ARG A 306 21.39 -11.71 53.18
CA ARG A 306 22.61 -10.91 52.90
C ARG A 306 23.83 -11.86 52.84
N SER A 307 25.04 -11.32 52.61
CA SER A 307 26.39 -11.96 52.77
C SER A 307 26.71 -13.15 51.83
N THR A 308 27.71 -13.10 50.93
CA THR A 308 29.19 -12.91 51.00
C THR A 308 30.04 -14.13 51.39
N SER A 309 30.70 -14.75 50.41
CA SER A 309 32.16 -15.06 50.35
C SER A 309 32.48 -15.54 48.92
N THR A 310 33.56 -15.20 48.20
CA THR A 310 35.01 -14.97 48.45
C THR A 310 35.85 -16.24 48.27
N ARG A 311 36.99 -16.09 47.56
CA ARG A 311 38.05 -17.06 47.17
C ARG A 311 37.94 -17.69 45.76
N ASP A 312 39.03 -17.94 45.03
CA ASP A 312 40.39 -17.31 45.03
C ASP A 312 41.14 -17.66 43.73
N GLY A 313 41.99 -16.74 43.23
CA GLY A 313 43.05 -16.99 42.23
C GLY A 313 42.63 -17.14 40.76
N GLY A 314 43.34 -16.55 39.78
CA GLY A 314 44.41 -15.55 39.86
C GLY A 314 45.14 -15.33 38.52
N THR A 315 45.89 -14.21 38.41
CA THR A 315 46.91 -13.88 37.36
C THR A 315 46.44 -13.73 35.89
N SER A 316 46.93 -12.80 35.07
CA SER A 316 47.77 -11.60 35.30
C SER A 316 47.66 -10.61 34.10
N SER A 317 48.31 -9.44 34.20
CA SER A 317 48.51 -8.39 33.16
C SER A 317 47.23 -7.74 32.60
N ALA A 318 46.75 -6.58 33.05
CA ALA A 318 47.41 -5.27 33.22
C ALA A 318 47.73 -4.53 31.90
N TYR A 319 46.92 -3.51 31.61
CA TYR A 319 47.42 -2.19 31.18
C TYR A 319 46.54 -1.09 31.80
N LEU A 320 47.14 -0.30 32.69
CA LEU A 320 46.66 0.98 33.23
C LEU A 320 46.87 2.06 32.14
N GLU A 321 46.35 3.29 32.11
CA GLU A 321 45.39 4.10 32.88
C GLU A 321 45.09 5.34 31.97
N SER A 322 44.35 6.42 32.29
CA SER A 322 43.51 6.82 33.44
C SER A 322 42.52 7.89 32.99
N THR A 323 41.46 8.06 33.79
CA THR A 323 40.75 9.31 34.15
C THR A 323 41.53 10.65 34.00
N ARG A 324 40.89 11.85 33.97
CA ARG A 324 39.65 12.23 34.69
C ARG A 324 38.89 13.45 34.12
N LEU A 325 37.56 13.37 34.27
CA LEU A 325 36.58 14.46 34.39
C LEU A 325 37.07 15.73 35.13
N ARG A 326 36.67 16.94 34.67
CA ARG A 326 35.50 17.68 35.23
C ARG A 326 35.10 18.96 34.45
N SER A 327 34.01 19.58 34.94
CA SER A 327 33.37 20.86 34.56
C SER A 327 34.29 22.10 34.72
N SER A 328 33.98 23.34 34.25
CA SER A 328 32.66 24.01 34.23
C SER A 328 32.55 25.23 33.27
N ARG A 329 31.30 25.61 32.94
CA ARG A 329 30.78 26.92 32.42
C ARG A 329 31.17 28.17 33.25
N PRO A 330 30.86 29.44 32.85
CA PRO A 330 30.83 30.14 31.53
C PRO A 330 31.40 31.61 31.67
N PRO A 331 30.83 32.71 31.10
CA PRO A 331 30.69 33.22 29.71
C PRO A 331 31.47 34.58 29.46
N ASN A 332 31.06 35.36 28.43
CA ASN A 332 31.30 36.82 28.20
C ASN A 332 32.71 37.27 27.70
N PRO A 333 32.91 38.53 27.22
CA PRO A 333 32.07 39.33 26.29
C PRO A 333 32.83 40.17 25.21
N GLY A 334 32.20 40.41 24.05
CA GLY A 334 32.45 41.60 23.19
C GLY A 334 33.79 41.70 22.42
N ALA A 335 34.07 42.77 21.64
CA ALA A 335 33.19 43.75 20.99
C ALA A 335 33.91 44.62 19.92
N ALA A 336 33.21 44.91 18.80
CA ALA A 336 33.44 46.06 17.88
C ALA A 336 34.78 46.09 17.06
N ALA A 337 35.04 46.99 16.10
CA ALA A 337 34.29 48.16 15.62
C ALA A 337 34.67 48.64 14.18
N ARG A 338 33.74 49.37 13.51
CA ARG A 338 33.94 50.40 12.44
C ARG A 338 34.41 49.93 11.04
N GLY A 339 34.09 50.62 9.94
CA GLY A 339 33.12 51.75 9.75
C GLY A 339 33.28 52.54 8.43
N GLY A 340 32.20 53.22 7.99
CA GLY A 340 32.10 54.05 6.75
C GLY A 340 30.77 53.74 6.02
N ARG A 341 29.84 54.64 5.63
CA ARG A 341 29.81 56.10 5.28
C ARG A 341 30.59 56.46 4.02
N ASP A 342 30.16 57.37 3.12
CA ASP A 342 28.94 58.21 2.95
C ASP A 342 28.94 58.72 1.46
N SER A 343 27.93 59.29 0.79
CA SER A 343 26.52 59.67 1.07
C SER A 343 25.72 59.95 -0.24
N ALA A 344 24.55 60.61 -0.14
CA ALA A 344 23.75 61.29 -1.20
C ALA A 344 22.95 60.42 -2.21
N ARG A 345 21.69 60.68 -2.64
CA ARG A 345 20.73 61.83 -2.69
C ARG A 345 20.53 62.41 -4.10
N THR A 346 19.36 62.17 -4.71
CA THR A 346 18.65 63.09 -5.63
C THR A 346 17.18 62.64 -5.75
N ALA A 347 16.25 63.58 -5.97
CA ALA A 347 14.84 63.30 -6.18
C ALA A 347 14.23 64.32 -7.16
N ARG A 348 13.32 63.88 -8.05
CA ARG A 348 12.30 64.76 -8.63
C ARG A 348 11.11 64.02 -9.23
N ARG A 349 9.96 64.69 -9.19
CA ARG A 349 8.73 64.36 -9.92
C ARG A 349 8.95 64.51 -11.44
N LEU A 350 8.11 63.86 -12.24
CA LEU A 350 7.02 64.56 -12.94
C LEU A 350 5.97 63.60 -13.52
N SER A 351 4.84 64.17 -13.93
CA SER A 351 3.61 63.52 -14.40
C SER A 351 3.27 63.98 -15.81
N ALA A 352 2.79 63.08 -16.68
CA ALA A 352 1.69 63.33 -17.63
C ALA A 352 1.53 62.17 -18.63
N SER A 353 0.36 61.53 -18.63
CA SER A 353 -0.49 61.26 -19.81
C SER A 353 -1.73 60.50 -19.37
#